data_AF-A0AA37SII5-F1
#
_entry.id   AF-A0AA37SII5-F1
#
_cell.length_a   1.000
_cell.length_b   1.000
_cell.length_c   1.000
_cell.angle_alpha   90.00
_cell.angle_beta   90.00
_cell.angle_gamma   90.00
#
_symmetry.space_group_name_H-M   'P 1'
#
loop_
_entity.id
_entity.type
_entity.pdbx_description
1 polymer ?
#
loop_
_entity_poly.entity_id
_entity_poly.type
_entity_poly.pdbx_seq_one_letter_code
_entity_poly.pdbx_strand_id
1 'polypeptide(L)' 'MLFQAGLAAACHNPVLKAVAKRMKERGKPHKLVIVAIARRLITIANAILKTGVPWRISSAA' A
#
# COMPACT_ATOMS: atom_id res chain seq x y z
N MET A 1 -0.85 15.51 1.35
CA MET A 1 -1.95 14.52 1.31
C MET A 1 -1.53 13.08 0.95
N LEU A 2 -0.60 12.81 0.00
CA LEU A 2 -0.17 11.43 -0.33
C LEU A 2 0.48 10.65 0.84
N PHE A 3 1.19 11.35 1.72
CA PHE A 3 1.78 10.74 2.93
C PHE A 3 0.70 10.21 3.89
N GLN A 4 -0.38 10.99 4.09
CA GLN A 4 -1.53 10.59 4.92
C GLN A 4 -2.31 9.45 4.27
N ALA A 5 -2.46 9.46 2.94
CA ALA A 5 -3.08 8.34 2.22
C ALA A 5 -2.26 7.05 2.37
N GLY A 6 -0.92 7.14 2.29
CA GLY A 6 -0.02 6.02 2.57
C GLY A 6 -0.11 5.51 4.01
N LEU A 7 -0.27 6.42 4.99
CA LEU A 7 -0.45 6.06 6.39
C LEU A 7 -1.79 5.35 6.64
N ALA A 8 -2.90 5.90 6.12
CA ALA A 8 -4.23 5.29 6.22
C ALA A 8 -4.26 3.89 5.56
N ALA A 9 -3.64 3.77 4.39
CA ALA A 9 -3.54 2.49 3.70
C ALA A 9 -2.69 1.45 4.44
N ALA A 10 -1.64 1.88 5.15
CA ALA A 10 -0.85 1.00 6.01
C ALA A 10 -1.63 0.47 7.22
N CYS A 11 -2.62 1.23 7.71
CA CYS A 11 -3.46 0.85 8.84
C CYS A 11 -4.66 -0.02 8.42
N HIS A 12 -5.35 0.34 7.34
CA HIS A 12 -6.62 -0.29 6.95
C HIS A 12 -6.48 -1.46 5.96
N ASN A 13 -5.41 -1.52 5.17
CA ASN A 13 -5.24 -2.61 4.21
C ASN A 13 -4.22 -3.65 4.74
N PRO A 14 -4.65 -4.89 5.07
CA PRO A 14 -3.77 -5.92 5.62
C PRO A 14 -2.62 -6.28 4.66
N VAL A 15 -2.84 -6.18 3.34
CA VAL A 15 -1.81 -6.42 2.31
C VAL A 15 -0.70 -5.37 2.39
N LEU A 16 -1.06 -4.10 2.55
CA LEU A 16 -0.10 -2.99 2.61
C LEU A 16 0.59 -2.93 3.98
N LYS A 17 -0.11 -3.30 5.06
CA LYS A 17 0.47 -3.45 6.40
C LYS A 17 1.57 -4.50 6.43
N ALA A 18 1.38 -5.66 5.78
CA ALA A 18 2.41 -6.70 5.67
C ALA A 18 3.63 -6.22 4.87
N VAL A 19 3.43 -5.44 3.82
CA VAL A 19 4.53 -4.82 3.04
C VAL A 19 5.27 -3.78 3.89
N ALA A 20 4.56 -2.95 4.64
CA ALA A 20 5.13 -1.97 5.55
C ALA A 20 5.97 -2.63 6.64
N LYS A 21 5.45 -3.69 7.26
CA LYS A 21 6.14 -4.48 8.30
C LYS A 21 7.43 -5.10 7.77
N ARG A 22 7.38 -5.78 6.62
CA ARG A 22 8.56 -6.37 5.96
C ARG A 22 9.63 -5.32 5.60
N MET A 23 9.21 -4.12 5.18
CA MET A 23 10.16 -3.04 4.91
C MET A 23 10.78 -2.46 6.18
N LYS A 24 10.01 -2.37 7.27
CA LYS A 24 10.49 -1.91 8.57
C LYS A 24 11.47 -2.92 9.20
N GLU A 25 11.19 -4.23 9.08
CA GLU A 25 12.10 -5.31 9.49
C GLU A 25 13.42 -5.30 8.72
N ARG A 26 13.40 -4.85 7.45
CA ARG A 26 14.60 -4.63 6.64
C ARG A 26 15.40 -3.36 7.02
N GLY A 27 15.06 -2.69 8.12
CA GLY A 27 15.78 -1.50 8.61
C GLY A 27 15.60 -0.25 7.74
N LYS A 28 14.58 -0.20 6.87
CA LYS A 28 14.39 0.94 5.96
C LYS A 28 13.85 2.16 6.70
N PRO A 29 14.28 3.39 6.34
CA PRO A 29 13.80 4.61 6.98
C PRO A 29 12.29 4.77 6.76
N HIS A 30 11.58 5.23 7.79
CA HIS A 30 10.12 5.30 7.83
C HIS A 30 9.51 6.07 6.65
N LYS A 31 10.16 7.17 6.22
CA LYS A 31 9.75 7.95 5.05
C LYS A 31 9.73 7.11 3.77
N LEU A 32 10.70 6.22 3.57
CA LEU A 32 10.76 5.35 2.39
C LEU A 32 9.64 4.32 2.40
N VAL A 33 9.26 3.81 3.58
CA VAL A 33 8.14 2.88 3.74
C VAL A 33 6.83 3.54 3.29
N ILE A 34 6.58 4.78 3.72
CA ILE A 34 5.35 5.49 3.34
C ILE A 34 5.33 5.84 1.85
N VAL A 35 6.47 6.29 1.29
CA VAL A 35 6.57 6.55 -0.15
C VAL A 35 6.36 5.28 -0.98
N ALA A 36 6.87 4.14 -0.53
CA ALA A 36 6.65 2.85 -1.20
C ALA A 36 5.17 2.43 -1.18
N ILE A 37 4.48 2.63 -0.06
CA ILE A 37 3.04 2.35 0.06
C ILE A 37 2.23 3.30 -0.84
N ALA A 38 2.55 4.59 -0.84
CA ALA A 38 1.91 5.56 -1.72
C ALA A 38 2.10 5.20 -3.20
N ARG A 39 3.30 4.78 -3.60
CA ARG A 39 3.55 4.31 -4.98
C ARG A 39 2.71 3.08 -5.31
N ARG A 40 2.61 2.13 -4.38
CA ARG A 40 1.78 0.92 -4.54
C ARG A 40 0.30 1.27 -4.72
N LEU A 41 -0.22 2.25 -3.97
CA LEU A 41 -1.59 2.73 -4.11
C LEU A 41 -1.86 3.32 -5.50
N ILE A 42 -0.95 4.15 -6.01
CA ILE A 42 -1.08 4.73 -7.35
C ILE A 42 -1.05 3.63 -8.41
N THR A 43 -0.17 2.62 -8.26
CA THR A 43 -0.15 1.47 -9.18
C THR A 43 -1.47 0.70 -9.16
N ILE A 44 -2.08 0.51 -7.98
CA ILE A 44 -3.37 -0.15 -7.84
C ILE A 44 -4.47 0.69 -8.50
N ALA A 45 -4.52 1.99 -8.24
CA ALA A 45 -5.48 2.90 -8.87
C ALA A 45 -5.35 2.88 -10.40
N ASN A 46 -4.12 2.94 -10.92
CA ASN A 46 -3.86 2.86 -12.36
C ASN A 46 -4.27 1.50 -12.94
N ALA A 47 -4.08 0.41 -12.20
CA ALA A 47 -4.52 -0.92 -12.64
C ALA A 47 -6.06 -0.99 -12.72
N ILE A 48 -6.78 -0.47 -11.72
CA ILE A 48 -8.25 -0.42 -11.69
C ILE A 48 -8.79 0.42 -12.84
N LEU A 49 -8.20 1.60 -13.07
CA LEU A 49 -8.59 2.47 -14.19
C LEU A 49 -8.37 1.80 -15.54
N LYS A 50 -7.31 1.00 -15.67
CA LYS A 50 -6.99 0.29 -16.91
C LYS A 50 -7.88 -0.92 -17.17
N THR A 51 -8.23 -1.68 -16.12
CA THR A 51 -9.01 -2.92 -16.27
C THR A 51 -10.50 -2.73 -16.05
N GLY A 52 -10.93 -1.61 -15.47
CA GLY A 52 -12.31 -1.38 -15.05
C GLY A 52 -12.77 -2.28 -13.90
N VAL A 53 -11.87 -3.11 -13.34
CA VAL A 53 -12.22 -4.08 -12.30
C VAL A 53 -11.99 -3.46 -10.93
N PRO A 54 -13.01 -3.42 -10.04
CA PRO A 54 -12.86 -2.87 -8.71
C PRO A 54 -11.86 -3.67 -7.87
N TRP A 55 -11.17 -2.97 -6.96
CA TRP A 55 -10.17 -3.56 -6.07
C TRP A 55 -10.76 -4.71 -5.24
N ARG A 56 -10.22 -5.93 -5.39
CA ARG A 56 -10.53 -7.08 -4.53
C ARG A 56 -9.40 -7.30 -3.54
N ILE A 57 -9.72 -7.13 -2.25
CA ILE A 57 -8.85 -7.57 -1.17
C ILE A 57 -9.04 -9.08 -1.07
N SER A 58 -8.19 -9.86 -1.75
CA SER A 58 -8.13 -11.30 -1.50
C SER A 58 -7.48 -11.51 -0.14
N SER A 59 -8.30 -11.49 0.90
CA SER A 59 -7.97 -12.10 2.18
C SER A 59 -7.93 -13.60 1.90
N ALA A 60 -6.74 -14.15 1.72
CA ALA A 60 -6.58 -15.60 1.78
C ALA A 60 -7.06 -16.02 3.18
N ALA A 61 -8.13 -16.82 3.19
CA ALA A 61 -8.66 -17.49 4.37
C ALA A 61 -7.63 -18.46 4.95
#